data_AF-A0A956H7J4-F1
#
_entry.id   AF-A0A956H7J4-F1
#
_cell.length_a   1.000
_cell.length_b   1.000
_cell.length_c   1.000
_cell.angle_alpha   90.00
_cell.angle_beta   90.00
_cell.angle_gamma   90.00
#
_symmetry.space_group_name_H-M   'P 1'
#
loop_
_entity.id
_entity.type
_entity.pdbx_description
1 polymer ?
#
loop_
_entity_poly.entity_id
_entity_poly.type
_entity_poly.pdbx_seq_one_letter_code
_entity_poly.pdbx_strand_id
1 'polypeptide(L)'
;MDDVHDDLGEANYPNVPIPTNLVVNDRVRDHFGQFYVSLFDHTLAENPRAVVTEYAWAAGSCDPCPGPTLGVEELTLLGADVLPRYAEFFDEQGQLDPRSDGSWRITGEMVLTRLHARYDKDSLGEDLVFAQAPGLVGGTGMPNQGKLGTPTEENEYQNMFQGRYAILHRWDGPVRCLRPV
;
A
#
# COMPACT_ATOMS: atom_id res chain seq x y z
N MET A 1 19.66 13.60 1.06
CA MET A 1 19.36 12.59 0.02
C MET A 1 18.48 11.57 0.72
N ASP A 2 17.35 12.03 1.26
CA ASP A 2 16.67 11.38 2.41
C ASP A 2 15.13 11.37 2.31
N ASP A 3 14.52 11.73 1.17
CA ASP A 3 13.05 11.92 1.04
C ASP A 3 12.34 10.88 0.14
N VAL A 4 12.91 9.68 -0.05
CA VAL A 4 12.35 8.68 -1.02
C VAL A 4 11.64 7.52 -0.31
N HIS A 5 11.63 7.52 1.02
CA HIS A 5 11.18 6.40 1.83
C HIS A 5 10.06 6.75 2.78
N ASP A 6 9.66 8.02 2.82
CA ASP A 6 8.58 8.49 3.65
C ASP A 6 7.23 8.17 3.02
N ASP A 7 6.29 7.76 3.85
CA ASP A 7 4.87 7.65 3.51
C ASP A 7 4.15 8.98 3.81
N LEU A 8 2.93 9.10 3.28
CA LEU A 8 2.00 10.14 3.63
C LEU A 8 1.18 9.70 4.85
N GLY A 9 1.47 10.29 6.02
CA GLY A 9 0.72 10.07 7.25
C GLY A 9 -0.32 11.17 7.50
N GLU A 10 -1.29 10.87 8.35
CA GLU A 10 -2.27 11.84 8.86
C GLU A 10 -1.72 12.52 10.11
N ALA A 11 -1.75 13.85 10.14
CA ALA A 11 -1.22 14.66 11.22
C ALA A 11 -2.28 15.00 12.27
N ASN A 12 -3.53 15.17 11.86
CA ASN A 12 -4.64 15.53 12.75
C ASN A 12 -5.52 14.34 13.19
N TYR A 13 -5.31 13.16 12.62
CA TYR A 13 -5.97 11.91 13.00
C TYR A 13 -4.96 10.78 13.19
N PRO A 14 -5.21 9.82 14.12
CA PRO A 14 -4.39 8.62 14.20
C PRO A 14 -4.41 7.89 12.86
N ASN A 15 -3.24 7.55 12.32
CA ASN A 15 -3.15 6.67 11.17
C ASN A 15 -2.77 5.26 11.64
N VAL A 16 -3.56 4.25 11.25
CA VAL A 16 -3.28 2.85 11.60
C VAL A 16 -3.33 1.96 10.37
N PRO A 17 -2.46 0.95 10.26
CA PRO A 17 -2.55 -0.02 9.17
C PRO A 17 -3.77 -0.94 9.34
N ILE A 18 -4.42 -1.31 8.24
CA ILE A 18 -5.39 -2.41 8.24
C ILE A 18 -4.66 -3.70 8.67
N PRO A 19 -5.27 -4.55 9.53
CA PRO A 19 -4.67 -5.83 9.85
C PRO A 19 -4.41 -6.64 8.58
N THR A 20 -3.20 -7.15 8.43
CA THR A 20 -2.75 -7.81 7.20
C THR A 20 -2.15 -9.18 7.48
N ASN A 21 -1.77 -9.91 6.43
CA ASN A 21 -1.22 -11.26 6.50
C ASN A 21 -2.14 -12.24 7.26
N LEU A 22 -3.46 -12.09 7.08
CA LEU A 22 -4.45 -12.98 7.70
C LEU A 22 -4.64 -14.22 6.83
N VAL A 23 -4.54 -15.39 7.46
CA VAL A 23 -4.98 -16.65 6.85
C VAL A 23 -6.49 -16.76 7.04
N VAL A 24 -7.22 -16.72 5.94
CA VAL A 24 -8.70 -16.71 5.95
C VAL A 24 -9.27 -18.04 5.48
N ASN A 25 -10.52 -18.31 5.87
CA ASN A 25 -11.25 -19.47 5.40
C ASN A 25 -11.59 -19.33 3.90
N ASP A 26 -11.70 -20.45 3.19
CA ASP A 26 -12.00 -20.49 1.76
C ASP A 26 -13.29 -19.73 1.39
N ARG A 27 -14.31 -19.76 2.26
CA ARG A 27 -15.58 -19.04 2.07
C ARG A 27 -15.43 -17.51 1.97
N VAL A 28 -14.33 -16.94 2.46
CA VAL A 28 -14.06 -15.50 2.33
C VAL A 28 -13.97 -15.07 0.87
N ARG A 29 -13.58 -15.96 -0.04
CA ARG A 29 -13.57 -15.68 -1.48
C ARG A 29 -14.94 -15.22 -2.00
N ASP A 30 -16.00 -15.89 -1.57
CA ASP A 30 -17.38 -15.60 -2.02
C ASP A 30 -18.04 -14.46 -1.20
N HIS A 31 -17.44 -14.08 -0.07
CA HIS A 31 -17.97 -13.10 0.88
C HIS A 31 -16.96 -12.00 1.21
N PHE A 32 -16.05 -11.68 0.29
CA PHE A 32 -14.90 -10.82 0.58
C PHE A 32 -15.32 -9.44 1.08
N GLY A 33 -16.33 -8.83 0.46
CA GLY A 33 -16.83 -7.51 0.89
C GLY A 33 -17.33 -7.52 2.35
N GLN A 34 -18.05 -8.57 2.77
CA GLN A 34 -18.56 -8.69 4.14
C GLN A 34 -17.43 -8.92 5.14
N PHE A 35 -16.46 -9.75 4.76
CA PHE A 35 -15.24 -9.96 5.54
C PHE A 35 -14.48 -8.65 5.73
N TYR A 36 -14.24 -7.90 4.66
CA TYR A 36 -13.48 -6.66 4.70
C TYR A 36 -14.19 -5.58 5.52
N VAL A 37 -15.51 -5.42 5.35
CA VAL A 37 -16.31 -4.50 6.18
C VAL A 37 -16.19 -4.86 7.65
N SER A 38 -16.30 -6.15 7.99
CA SER A 38 -16.19 -6.60 9.39
C SER A 38 -14.79 -6.35 9.96
N LEU A 39 -13.74 -6.57 9.15
CA LEU A 39 -12.36 -6.29 9.54
C LEU A 39 -12.15 -4.80 9.79
N PHE A 40 -12.57 -3.96 8.85
CA PHE A 40 -12.46 -2.52 8.95
C PHE A 40 -13.26 -1.94 10.13
N ASP A 41 -14.49 -2.43 10.35
CA ASP A 41 -15.30 -2.07 11.51
C ASP A 41 -14.59 -2.39 12.83
N HIS A 42 -13.97 -3.57 12.90
CA HIS A 42 -13.21 -3.97 14.08
C HIS A 42 -11.97 -3.10 14.28
N THR A 43 -11.23 -2.79 13.22
CA THR A 43 -10.08 -1.87 13.27
C THR A 43 -10.46 -0.50 13.80
N LEU A 44 -11.57 0.07 13.34
CA LEU A 44 -12.06 1.37 13.83
C LEU A 44 -12.60 1.30 15.26
N ALA A 45 -13.21 0.19 15.67
CA ALA A 45 -13.67 0.01 17.05
C ALA A 45 -12.51 -0.01 18.05
N GLU A 46 -11.36 -0.57 17.67
CA GLU A 46 -10.13 -0.56 18.47
C GLU A 46 -9.35 0.76 18.35
N ASN A 47 -9.53 1.50 17.25
CA ASN A 47 -8.83 2.74 16.95
C ASN A 47 -9.84 3.86 16.61
N PRO A 48 -10.54 4.44 17.61
CA PRO A 48 -11.57 5.44 17.36
C PRO A 48 -11.02 6.67 16.62
N ARG A 49 -11.73 7.10 15.57
CA ARG A 49 -11.39 8.24 14.68
C ARG A 49 -10.11 8.07 13.87
N ALA A 50 -9.57 6.86 13.79
CA ALA A 50 -8.40 6.62 12.96
C ALA A 50 -8.74 6.68 11.48
N VAL A 51 -7.78 7.15 10.70
CA VAL A 51 -7.67 6.87 9.27
C VAL A 51 -6.89 5.57 9.12
N VAL A 52 -7.32 4.71 8.22
CA VAL A 52 -6.75 3.37 8.06
C VAL A 52 -5.95 3.29 6.75
N THR A 53 -4.64 3.07 6.83
CA THR A 53 -3.83 2.73 5.66
C THR A 53 -4.14 1.30 5.21
N GLU A 54 -4.66 1.12 4.00
CA GLU A 54 -4.86 -0.20 3.37
C GLU A 54 -3.67 -0.60 2.49
N TYR A 55 -2.97 0.38 1.92
CA TYR A 55 -1.91 0.16 0.95
C TYR A 55 -0.92 1.32 0.99
N ALA A 56 0.38 1.01 0.96
CA ALA A 56 1.47 1.97 0.79
C ALA A 56 2.62 1.25 0.09
N TRP A 57 2.88 1.58 -1.18
CA TRP A 57 3.92 0.92 -1.97
C TRP A 57 4.50 1.87 -3.02
N ALA A 58 5.77 1.66 -3.38
CA ALA A 58 6.41 2.38 -4.49
C ALA A 58 5.61 2.26 -5.80
N ALA A 59 5.23 3.38 -6.41
CA ALA A 59 4.28 3.44 -7.52
C ALA A 59 4.67 2.59 -8.74
N GLY A 60 5.98 2.50 -9.02
CA GLY A 60 6.55 1.71 -10.12
C GLY A 60 6.73 0.21 -9.84
N SER A 61 6.29 -0.32 -8.69
CA SER A 61 6.42 -1.74 -8.35
C SER A 61 5.24 -2.26 -7.51
N CYS A 62 4.98 -3.56 -7.52
CA CYS A 62 4.12 -4.23 -6.54
C CYS A 62 4.43 -5.73 -6.47
N ASP A 63 4.12 -6.38 -5.34
CA ASP A 63 4.15 -7.84 -5.21
C ASP A 63 3.25 -8.35 -4.07
N PRO A 64 2.18 -9.14 -4.32
CA PRO A 64 1.66 -9.52 -5.63
C PRO A 64 0.87 -8.38 -6.30
N CYS A 65 1.06 -8.17 -7.60
CA CYS A 65 0.31 -7.18 -8.37
C CYS A 65 -1.00 -7.74 -8.95
N PRO A 66 -2.18 -7.18 -8.63
CA PRO A 66 -3.42 -7.50 -9.34
C PRO A 66 -3.52 -6.84 -10.74
N GLY A 67 -2.69 -5.85 -11.06
CA GLY A 67 -2.67 -5.12 -12.33
C GLY A 67 -1.28 -4.50 -12.62
N PRO A 68 -1.12 -3.73 -13.72
CA PRO A 68 0.13 -3.02 -13.97
C PRO A 68 0.40 -1.97 -12.88
N THR A 69 1.67 -1.67 -12.65
CA THR A 69 2.12 -0.55 -11.82
C THR A 69 1.79 0.78 -12.47
N LEU A 70 1.82 1.87 -11.71
CA LEU A 70 1.57 3.20 -12.28
C LEU A 70 2.72 3.61 -13.21
N GLY A 71 2.37 4.00 -14.44
CA GLY A 71 3.29 4.58 -15.41
C GLY A 71 3.53 6.07 -15.17
N VAL A 72 4.56 6.64 -15.80
CA VAL A 72 4.85 8.08 -15.71
C VAL A 72 3.73 8.92 -16.31
N GLU A 73 3.04 8.44 -17.34
CA GLU A 73 1.91 9.12 -17.95
C GLU A 73 0.72 9.22 -16.98
N GLU A 74 0.45 8.16 -16.22
CA GLU A 74 -0.60 8.15 -15.19
C GLU A 74 -0.22 9.08 -14.02
N LEU A 75 1.04 9.04 -13.58
CA LEU A 75 1.54 9.96 -12.55
C LEU A 75 1.52 11.42 -13.02
N THR A 76 1.75 11.66 -14.30
CA THR A 76 1.62 13.00 -14.91
C THR A 76 0.16 13.46 -14.87
N LEU A 77 -0.81 12.61 -15.18
CA LEU A 77 -2.24 12.93 -15.03
C LEU A 77 -2.64 13.22 -13.57
N LEU A 78 -1.90 12.66 -12.61
CA LEU A 78 -2.06 12.90 -11.18
C LEU A 78 -1.26 14.13 -10.68
N GLY A 79 -0.56 14.84 -11.57
CA GLY A 79 0.12 16.10 -11.28
C GLY A 79 1.62 15.99 -10.99
N ALA A 80 2.30 14.91 -11.42
CA ALA A 80 3.74 14.80 -11.27
C ALA A 80 4.53 15.92 -12.00
N ASP A 81 3.96 16.46 -13.09
CA ASP A 81 4.53 17.54 -13.90
C ASP A 81 4.57 18.90 -13.22
N VAL A 82 3.68 19.15 -12.26
CA VAL A 82 3.63 20.43 -11.53
C VAL A 82 4.43 20.41 -10.23
N LEU A 83 5.06 19.28 -9.89
CA LEU A 83 5.88 19.16 -8.69
C LEU A 83 7.29 19.73 -8.95
N PRO A 84 7.78 20.68 -8.12
CA PRO A 84 9.10 21.29 -8.31
C PRO A 84 10.26 20.30 -8.39
N ARG A 85 10.13 19.14 -7.73
CA ARG A 85 11.12 18.06 -7.74
C ARG A 85 11.30 17.41 -9.12
N TYR A 86 10.25 17.37 -9.94
CA TYR A 86 10.27 16.69 -11.24
C TYR A 86 10.20 17.66 -12.42
N ALA A 87 10.05 18.96 -12.17
CA ALA A 87 9.94 19.99 -13.21
C ALA A 87 11.08 19.95 -14.24
N GLU A 88 12.29 19.52 -13.85
CA GLU A 88 13.43 19.37 -14.76
C GLU A 88 13.23 18.30 -15.86
N PHE A 89 12.28 17.38 -15.68
CA PHE A 89 11.99 16.29 -16.61
C PHE A 89 10.89 16.62 -17.62
N PHE A 90 10.18 17.74 -17.45
CA PHE A 90 9.07 18.14 -18.30
C PHE A 90 9.43 19.38 -19.13
N ASP A 91 8.97 19.43 -20.37
CA ASP A 91 9.08 20.61 -21.22
C ASP A 91 8.01 21.67 -20.90
N GLU A 92 8.05 22.80 -21.61
CA GLU A 92 7.08 23.89 -21.44
C GLU A 92 5.63 23.49 -21.75
N GLN A 93 5.42 22.34 -22.42
CA GLN A 93 4.12 21.76 -22.75
C GLN A 93 3.71 20.66 -21.76
N GLY A 94 4.46 20.45 -20.68
CA GLY A 94 4.21 19.42 -19.67
C GLY A 94 4.44 18.01 -20.20
N GLN A 95 5.20 17.85 -21.29
CA GLN A 95 5.57 16.54 -21.82
C GLN A 95 6.91 16.10 -21.24
N LEU A 96 7.01 14.84 -20.87
CA LEU A 96 8.25 14.25 -20.38
C LEU A 96 9.31 14.28 -21.49
N ASP A 97 10.52 14.78 -21.20
CA ASP A 97 11.63 14.73 -22.16
C ASP A 97 12.03 13.27 -22.39
N PRO A 98 11.86 12.72 -23.62
CA PRO A 98 12.19 11.33 -23.92
C PRO A 98 13.69 11.00 -23.83
N ARG A 99 14.56 12.01 -23.68
CA ARG A 99 16.00 11.85 -23.48
C ARG A 99 16.41 11.82 -22.00
N SER A 100 15.48 12.14 -21.09
CA SER A 100 15.72 12.14 -19.66
C SER A 100 15.56 10.74 -19.04
N ASP A 101 16.07 10.57 -17.82
CA ASP A 101 15.76 9.43 -16.94
C ASP A 101 14.51 9.68 -16.08
N GLY A 102 13.75 10.74 -16.38
CA GLY A 102 12.62 11.21 -15.59
C GLY A 102 11.54 10.15 -15.37
N SER A 103 11.26 9.32 -16.39
CA SER A 103 10.30 8.21 -16.25
C SER A 103 10.64 7.29 -15.08
N TRP A 104 11.88 6.83 -15.00
CA TRP A 104 12.32 5.92 -13.95
C TRP A 104 12.33 6.58 -12.58
N ARG A 105 12.77 7.84 -12.54
CA ARG A 105 12.89 8.61 -11.30
C ARG A 105 11.53 8.94 -10.71
N ILE A 106 10.58 9.41 -11.52
CA ILE A 106 9.22 9.70 -11.08
C ILE A 106 8.53 8.43 -10.57
N THR A 107 8.57 7.32 -11.31
CA THR A 107 7.90 6.07 -10.87
C THR A 107 8.57 5.42 -9.66
N GLY A 108 9.89 5.62 -9.48
CA GLY A 108 10.66 5.03 -8.39
C GLY A 108 10.65 5.84 -7.10
N GLU A 109 10.42 7.16 -7.18
CA GLU A 109 10.40 8.04 -6.01
C GLU A 109 9.01 8.28 -5.43
N MET A 110 7.95 7.87 -6.15
CA MET A 110 6.57 8.03 -5.69
C MET A 110 6.08 6.83 -4.90
N VAL A 111 5.24 7.09 -3.91
CA VAL A 111 4.49 6.08 -3.15
C VAL A 111 3.01 6.26 -3.43
N LEU A 112 2.32 5.16 -3.77
CA LEU A 112 0.88 5.13 -3.82
C LEU A 112 0.36 4.69 -2.46
N THR A 113 -0.39 5.58 -1.81
CA THR A 113 -1.01 5.32 -0.51
C THR A 113 -2.53 5.32 -0.64
N ARG A 114 -3.19 4.30 -0.08
CA ARG A 114 -4.65 4.22 -0.01
C ARG A 114 -5.08 4.27 1.44
N LEU A 115 -5.81 5.32 1.77
CA LEU A 115 -6.35 5.58 3.08
C LEU A 115 -7.87 5.39 3.09
N HIS A 116 -8.39 4.83 4.17
CA HIS A 116 -9.82 4.69 4.42
C HIS A 116 -10.20 5.43 5.68
N ALA A 117 -11.16 6.32 5.56
CA ALA A 117 -11.70 7.08 6.68
C ALA A 117 -13.21 6.91 6.71
N ARG A 118 -13.79 6.68 7.90
CA ARG A 118 -15.23 6.64 8.08
C ARG A 118 -15.72 7.97 8.63
N TYR A 119 -16.45 8.69 7.79
CA TYR A 119 -17.12 9.93 8.15
C TYR A 119 -18.50 9.61 8.72
N ASP A 120 -18.71 9.96 9.97
CA ASP A 120 -20.01 10.12 10.59
C ASP A 120 -20.07 11.47 11.29
N LYS A 121 -21.24 11.82 11.81
CA LYS A 121 -21.48 13.13 12.46
C LYS A 121 -20.58 13.40 13.67
N ASP A 122 -19.93 12.38 14.23
CA ASP A 122 -19.12 12.44 15.44
C ASP A 122 -17.62 12.06 15.19
N SER A 123 -17.24 11.58 14.00
CA SER A 123 -15.92 10.95 13.78
C SER A 123 -14.87 11.83 13.10
N LEU A 124 -15.24 12.65 12.11
CA LEU A 124 -14.31 13.47 11.30
C LEU A 124 -14.92 14.86 11.09
N GLY A 125 -14.57 15.78 11.99
CA GLY A 125 -15.06 17.16 12.00
C GLY A 125 -14.20 18.17 11.26
N GLU A 126 -13.00 17.77 10.81
CA GLU A 126 -12.02 18.60 10.12
C GLU A 126 -11.48 17.87 8.87
N ASP A 127 -10.97 18.62 7.90
CA ASP A 127 -10.31 18.05 6.71
C ASP A 127 -9.03 17.30 7.11
N LEU A 128 -8.65 16.30 6.31
CA LEU A 128 -7.42 15.53 6.50
C LEU A 128 -6.19 16.43 6.28
N VAL A 129 -5.26 16.42 7.24
CA VAL A 129 -4.01 17.17 7.15
C VAL A 129 -2.88 16.16 7.10
N PHE A 130 -2.17 16.13 5.98
CA PHE A 130 -1.08 15.20 5.78
C PHE A 130 0.26 15.73 6.30
N ALA A 131 1.09 14.82 6.79
CA ALA A 131 2.49 15.04 7.11
C ALA A 131 3.34 13.86 6.66
N GLN A 132 4.65 14.07 6.60
CA GLN A 132 5.64 13.02 6.38
C GLN A 132 5.53 11.97 7.49
N ALA A 133 5.53 10.69 7.12
CA ALA A 133 5.56 9.56 8.04
C ALA A 133 6.64 8.55 7.62
N PRO A 134 7.14 7.72 8.54
CA PRO A 134 7.99 6.59 8.16
C PRO A 134 7.30 5.71 7.13
N GLY A 135 8.07 5.06 6.27
CA GLY A 135 7.53 4.04 5.39
C GLY A 135 6.89 2.88 6.17
N LEU A 136 6.02 2.13 5.51
CA LEU A 136 5.29 1.02 6.13
C LEU A 136 5.57 -0.28 5.37
N VAL A 137 5.86 -1.35 6.09
CA VAL A 137 6.00 -2.70 5.49
C VAL A 137 5.03 -3.68 6.14
N GLY A 138 4.50 -4.61 5.35
CA GLY A 138 3.58 -5.64 5.84
C GLY A 138 2.70 -6.21 4.74
N GLY A 139 2.07 -7.35 5.01
CA GLY A 139 1.23 -7.99 3.99
C GLY A 139 2.02 -8.64 2.85
N THR A 140 3.31 -8.91 3.06
CA THR A 140 4.19 -9.59 2.11
C THR A 140 4.67 -10.93 2.68
N GLY A 141 5.54 -11.61 1.94
CA GLY A 141 6.19 -12.84 2.37
C GLY A 141 5.48 -14.13 1.97
N MET A 142 6.13 -15.27 2.21
CA MET A 142 5.59 -16.58 1.90
C MET A 142 5.04 -17.26 3.16
N PRO A 143 3.97 -18.07 3.04
CA PRO A 143 3.49 -18.85 4.16
C PRO A 143 4.57 -19.82 4.66
N ASN A 144 4.86 -19.79 5.96
CA ASN A 144 5.71 -20.78 6.62
C ASN A 144 4.89 -21.54 7.66
N GLN A 145 4.82 -22.87 7.54
CA GLN A 145 4.03 -23.73 8.42
C GLN A 145 2.56 -23.27 8.60
N GLY A 146 1.95 -22.75 7.54
CA GLY A 146 0.56 -22.28 7.56
C GLY A 146 0.35 -20.90 8.19
N LYS A 147 1.42 -20.15 8.45
CA LYS A 147 1.36 -18.76 8.93
C LYS A 147 1.98 -17.82 7.89
N LEU A 148 1.37 -16.67 7.66
CA LEU A 148 1.98 -15.60 6.86
C LEU A 148 2.91 -14.80 7.79
N GLY A 149 4.16 -14.64 7.37
CA GLY A 149 5.25 -14.22 8.25
C GLY A 149 5.86 -12.88 7.85
N THR A 150 5.14 -11.79 8.09
CA THR A 150 5.71 -10.43 8.18
C THR A 150 4.74 -9.60 9.02
N PRO A 151 5.10 -9.17 10.24
CA PRO A 151 4.29 -8.23 11.00
C PRO A 151 4.25 -6.89 10.26
N THR A 152 3.24 -6.08 10.54
CA THR A 152 3.27 -4.69 10.10
C THR A 152 4.23 -3.90 10.98
N GLU A 153 5.17 -3.20 10.36
CA GLU A 153 6.16 -2.39 11.04
C GLU A 153 6.49 -1.15 10.21
N GLU A 154 6.87 -0.08 10.91
CA GLU A 154 7.46 1.10 10.28
C GLU A 154 8.84 0.75 9.73
N ASN A 155 9.21 1.41 8.63
CA ASN A 155 10.43 1.18 7.90
C ASN A 155 10.94 2.49 7.29
N GLU A 156 12.15 2.90 7.65
CA GLU A 156 12.77 4.14 7.19
C GLU A 156 13.26 4.09 5.73
N TYR A 157 13.19 2.93 5.07
CA TYR A 157 13.84 2.68 3.78
C TYR A 157 12.89 2.28 2.65
N GLN A 158 11.65 1.89 2.96
CA GLN A 158 10.74 1.42 1.92
C GLN A 158 9.28 1.42 2.37
N ASN A 159 8.41 1.68 1.40
CA ASN A 159 6.99 1.41 1.47
C ASN A 159 6.70 0.10 0.75
N MET A 160 6.26 -0.90 1.51
CA MET A 160 5.97 -2.25 1.04
C MET A 160 4.82 -2.86 1.87
N PHE A 161 3.73 -2.09 1.99
CA PHE A 161 2.57 -2.45 2.78
C PHE A 161 1.33 -2.65 1.92
N GLN A 162 0.58 -3.71 2.21
CA GLN A 162 -0.73 -3.97 1.64
C GLN A 162 -1.60 -4.78 2.60
N GLY A 163 -2.92 -4.57 2.57
CA GLY A 163 -3.88 -5.52 3.13
C GLY A 163 -3.86 -6.84 2.35
N ARG A 164 -3.38 -7.92 2.98
CA ARG A 164 -3.30 -9.26 2.37
C ARG A 164 -4.03 -10.30 3.20
N TYR A 165 -4.95 -10.98 2.53
CA TYR A 165 -5.80 -12.02 3.12
C TYR A 165 -5.70 -13.26 2.24
N ALA A 166 -5.06 -14.32 2.73
CA ALA A 166 -4.75 -15.47 1.91
C ALA A 166 -5.50 -16.73 2.37
N ILE A 167 -6.00 -17.49 1.39
CA ILE A 167 -6.46 -18.85 1.60
C ILE A 167 -5.26 -19.77 1.33
N LEU A 168 -4.87 -20.58 2.32
CA LEU A 168 -3.77 -21.52 2.16
C LEU A 168 -4.32 -22.90 1.79
N HIS A 169 -4.19 -23.25 0.51
CA HIS A 169 -4.49 -24.59 0.03
C HIS A 169 -3.32 -25.52 0.36
N ARG A 170 -3.54 -26.49 1.25
CA ARG A 170 -2.54 -27.50 1.57
C ARG A 170 -2.44 -28.51 0.44
N TRP A 171 -1.22 -28.81 0.01
CA TRP A 171 -0.95 -29.91 -0.90
C TRP A 171 -1.24 -31.24 -0.19
N ASP A 172 -2.10 -32.05 -0.78
CA ASP A 172 -2.52 -33.37 -0.27
C ASP A 172 -1.93 -34.54 -1.08
N GLY A 173 -1.34 -34.25 -2.24
CA GLY A 173 -0.65 -35.24 -3.06
C GLY A 173 0.71 -35.68 -2.51
N PRO A 174 1.31 -36.76 -3.07
CA PRO A 174 2.68 -37.12 -2.73
C PRO A 174 3.63 -36.01 -3.19
N VAL A 175 4.55 -35.60 -2.31
CA VAL A 175 5.66 -34.72 -2.70
C VAL A 175 6.62 -35.54 -3.57
N ARG A 176 6.64 -35.27 -4.87
CA ARG A 176 7.45 -36.01 -5.86
C ARG A 176 8.82 -35.37 -6.13
N CYS A 177 9.07 -34.19 -5.59
CA CYS A 177 10.35 -33.50 -5.70
C CYS A 177 11.33 -34.07 -4.65
N LEU A 178 12.56 -34.37 -5.05
CA LEU A 178 13.62 -34.84 -4.13
C LEU A 178 13.95 -33.82 -3.03
N ARG A 179 13.70 -32.53 -3.29
CA ARG A 179 13.86 -31.42 -2.36
C ARG A 179 12.71 -30.41 -2.59
N PRO A 180 11.56 -30.58 -1.95
CA PRO A 180 10.53 -29.54 -1.97
C PRO A 180 11.09 -28.27 -1.32
N VAL A 181 10.88 -27.14 -1.98
CA VAL A 181 11.11 -25.79 -1.41
C VAL A 181 9.88 -25.33 -0.66
#